data_AF-A0AAP6K5A3-F1
#
_entry.id   AF-A0AAP6K5A3-F1
#
_cell.length_a   1.000
_cell.length_b   1.000
_cell.length_c   1.000
_cell.angle_alpha   90.00
_cell.angle_beta   90.00
_cell.angle_gamma   90.00
#
_symmetry.space_group_name_H-M   'P 1'
#
loop_
_entity.id
_entity.type
_entity.pdbx_description
1 polymer ?
#
loop_
_entity_poly.entity_id
_entity_poly.type
_entity_poly.pdbx_seq_one_letter_code
_entity_poly.pdbx_strand_id
1 'polypeptide(L)'
;PANLAFLTGKGWETMQKAVKLSDVDVSKYDAVFVPGGLAPMVDMPENELLKKVIKETYERNAVVGAVCHGPVSLLNVKLSNGTYLVNGKNITSFTDEEERGYAIADVPFLLETALTKQGAKFHAAAVWSDHSIADGNLVTGQNPASAKGVAEKMIVILESAAK
;
A
#
# COMPACT_ATOMS: atom_id res chain seq x y z
N PRO A 1 11.42 -13.58 17.41
CA PRO A 1 10.95 -13.12 16.07
C PRO A 1 10.67 -11.61 16.06
N ALA A 2 10.72 -10.97 14.89
CA ALA A 2 10.58 -9.52 14.74
C ALA A 2 9.28 -8.96 15.34
N ASN A 3 8.16 -9.67 15.20
CA ASN A 3 6.86 -9.25 15.75
C ASN A 3 6.86 -9.16 17.28
N LEU A 4 7.52 -10.11 17.96
CA LEU A 4 7.63 -10.05 19.42
C LEU A 4 8.48 -8.84 19.84
N ALA A 5 9.60 -8.60 19.15
CA ALA A 5 10.46 -7.45 19.40
C ALA A 5 9.73 -6.11 19.17
N PHE A 6 8.83 -6.04 18.18
CA PHE A 6 7.96 -4.88 17.97
C PHE A 6 6.97 -4.69 19.12
N LEU A 7 6.25 -5.75 19.51
CA LEU A 7 5.20 -5.71 20.53
C LEU A 7 5.72 -5.44 21.94
N THR A 8 6.87 -6.00 22.31
CA THR A 8 7.46 -5.83 23.64
C THR A 8 8.51 -4.72 23.70
N GLY A 9 8.79 -4.07 22.57
CA GLY A 9 9.78 -3.01 22.45
C GLY A 9 9.15 -1.63 22.29
N LYS A 10 9.98 -0.66 21.91
CA LYS A 10 9.54 0.72 21.67
C LYS A 10 8.59 0.85 20.48
N GLY A 11 8.56 -0.11 19.56
CA GLY A 11 7.72 -0.07 18.36
C GLY A 11 6.24 0.07 18.69
N TRP A 12 5.73 -0.75 19.60
CA TRP A 12 4.36 -0.65 20.08
C TRP A 12 4.08 0.67 20.81
N GLU A 13 4.97 1.10 21.70
CA GLU A 13 4.85 2.38 22.41
C GLU A 13 4.80 3.57 21.44
N THR A 14 5.64 3.57 20.41
CA THR A 14 5.66 4.62 19.37
C THR A 14 4.37 4.62 18.56
N MET A 15 3.85 3.45 18.20
CA MET A 15 2.59 3.34 17.45
C MET A 15 1.42 3.94 18.24
N GLN A 16 1.38 3.75 19.55
CA GLN A 16 0.34 4.33 20.42
C GLN A 16 0.37 5.86 20.48
N LYS A 17 1.47 6.48 20.03
CA LYS A 17 1.65 7.94 19.94
C LYS A 17 1.52 8.45 18.49
N ALA A 18 0.96 7.65 17.59
CA ALA A 18 0.74 8.07 16.21
C ALA A 18 -0.08 9.38 16.17
N VAL A 19 0.43 10.33 15.39
CA VAL A 19 -0.26 11.60 15.15
C VAL A 19 -1.36 11.42 14.10
N LYS A 20 -2.35 12.31 14.10
CA LYS A 20 -3.37 12.30 13.07
C LYS A 20 -2.74 12.65 11.72
N LEU A 21 -3.19 11.99 10.66
CA LEU A 21 -2.73 12.28 9.30
C LEU A 21 -2.94 13.76 8.90
N SER A 22 -3.97 14.42 9.43
CA SER A 22 -4.26 15.84 9.21
C SER A 22 -3.17 16.78 9.73
N ASP A 23 -2.37 16.31 10.68
CA ASP A 23 -1.37 17.12 11.38
C ASP A 23 0.03 16.87 10.80
N VAL A 24 0.15 16.00 9.79
CA VAL A 24 1.40 15.62 9.14
C VAL A 24 1.57 16.41 7.84
N ASP A 25 2.68 17.14 7.75
CA ASP A 25 3.14 17.73 6.49
C ASP A 25 3.85 16.66 5.64
N VAL A 26 3.09 16.03 4.75
CA VAL A 26 3.57 14.93 3.90
C VAL A 26 4.64 15.39 2.90
N SER A 27 4.72 16.68 2.59
CA SER A 27 5.74 17.22 1.67
C SER A 27 7.17 17.04 2.19
N LYS A 28 7.34 16.83 3.50
CA LYS A 28 8.64 16.61 4.17
C LYS A 28 9.16 15.18 4.10
N TYR A 29 8.42 14.25 3.50
CA TYR A 29 8.79 12.83 3.46
C TYR A 29 9.10 12.41 2.03
N ASP A 30 10.12 11.59 1.81
CA ASP A 30 10.43 11.07 0.45
C ASP A 30 9.60 9.84 0.07
N ALA A 31 8.87 9.27 1.03
CA ALA A 31 8.01 8.11 0.82
C ALA A 31 6.82 8.07 1.77
N VAL A 32 5.75 7.40 1.32
CA VAL A 32 4.62 6.95 2.15
C VAL A 32 4.54 5.42 2.05
N PHE A 33 4.36 4.75 3.19
CA PHE A 33 4.16 3.31 3.26
C PHE A 33 2.83 2.98 3.96
N VAL A 34 2.01 2.15 3.33
CA VAL A 34 0.72 1.70 3.86
C VAL A 34 0.78 0.19 4.16
N PRO A 35 0.82 -0.21 5.45
CA PRO A 35 0.77 -1.62 5.82
C PRO A 35 -0.62 -2.21 5.53
N GLY A 36 -0.70 -3.54 5.47
CA GLY A 36 -1.97 -4.26 5.27
C GLY A 36 -2.68 -4.63 6.57
N GLY A 37 -3.44 -5.73 6.50
CA GLY A 37 -4.43 -6.11 7.51
C GLY A 37 -5.84 -5.80 7.02
N LEU A 38 -6.86 -6.43 7.62
CA LEU A 38 -8.24 -6.30 7.13
C LEU A 38 -8.86 -4.92 7.41
N ALA A 39 -8.49 -4.28 8.53
CA ALA A 39 -9.05 -2.98 8.95
C ALA A 39 -9.00 -1.88 7.86
N PRO A 40 -7.90 -1.70 7.11
CA PRO A 40 -7.84 -0.80 5.95
C PRO A 40 -9.01 -0.89 4.96
N MET A 41 -9.62 -2.06 4.79
CA MET A 41 -10.73 -2.25 3.85
C MET A 41 -12.00 -1.50 4.23
N VAL A 42 -12.12 -1.05 5.49
CA VAL A 42 -13.34 -0.43 6.03
C VAL A 42 -13.32 1.09 5.84
N ASP A 43 -12.19 1.75 6.08
CA ASP A 43 -12.13 3.22 6.18
C ASP A 43 -11.28 3.89 5.09
N MET A 44 -10.26 3.22 4.55
CA MET A 44 -9.38 3.80 3.55
C MET A 44 -9.96 3.97 2.13
N PRO A 45 -10.93 3.17 1.62
CA PRO A 45 -11.43 3.32 0.24
C PRO A 45 -12.00 4.71 -0.06
N GLU A 46 -12.67 5.32 0.92
CA GLU A 46 -13.42 6.59 0.77
C GLU A 46 -12.78 7.75 1.57
N ASN A 47 -11.58 7.56 2.15
CA ASN A 47 -10.93 8.59 2.94
C ASN A 47 -10.27 9.66 2.06
N GLU A 48 -10.95 10.78 1.86
CA GLU A 48 -10.51 11.90 1.00
C GLU A 48 -9.11 12.45 1.36
N LEU A 49 -8.80 12.57 2.66
CA LEU A 49 -7.48 13.05 3.09
C LEU A 49 -6.39 12.07 2.65
N LEU A 50 -6.61 10.76 2.82
CA LEU A 50 -5.69 9.74 2.36
C LEU A 50 -5.52 9.78 0.84
N LYS A 51 -6.61 9.96 0.07
CA LYS A 51 -6.51 10.06 -1.40
C LYS A 51 -5.69 11.25 -1.83
N LYS A 52 -5.88 12.39 -1.17
CA LYS A 52 -5.05 13.59 -1.38
C LYS A 52 -3.58 13.32 -1.07
N VAL A 53 -3.28 12.71 0.07
CA VAL A 53 -1.91 12.37 0.49
C VAL A 53 -1.21 11.44 -0.51
N ILE A 54 -1.88 10.37 -0.95
CA ILE A 54 -1.32 9.43 -1.92
C ILE A 54 -1.11 10.10 -3.28
N LYS A 55 -2.10 10.88 -3.75
CA LYS A 55 -2.00 11.66 -4.98
C LYS A 55 -0.80 12.61 -4.94
N GLU A 56 -0.71 13.46 -3.93
CA GLU A 56 0.36 14.47 -3.81
C GLU A 56 1.74 13.83 -3.68
N THR A 57 1.84 12.71 -2.96
CA THR A 57 3.08 11.93 -2.86
C THR A 57 3.50 11.38 -4.22
N TYR A 58 2.58 10.77 -4.95
CA TYR A 58 2.90 10.20 -6.25
C TYR A 58 3.23 11.28 -7.30
N GLU A 59 2.47 12.37 -7.37
CA GLU A 59 2.65 13.43 -8.39
C GLU A 59 3.93 14.25 -8.19
N ARG A 60 4.49 14.31 -6.97
CA ARG A 60 5.80 14.92 -6.73
C ARG A 60 6.97 13.94 -6.91
N ASN A 61 6.73 12.77 -7.52
CA ASN A 61 7.69 11.69 -7.72
C ASN A 61 8.28 11.10 -6.42
N ALA A 62 7.57 11.19 -5.29
CA ALA A 62 7.93 10.45 -4.08
C ALA A 62 7.40 9.01 -4.12
N VAL A 63 7.97 8.14 -3.29
CA VAL A 63 7.68 6.70 -3.33
C VAL A 63 6.38 6.39 -2.57
N VAL A 64 5.48 5.63 -3.19
CA VAL A 64 4.29 5.09 -2.54
C VAL A 64 4.44 3.57 -2.43
N GLY A 65 4.52 3.06 -1.21
CA GLY A 65 4.57 1.64 -0.90
C GLY A 65 3.28 1.14 -0.25
N ALA A 66 2.80 -0.04 -0.64
CA ALA A 66 1.68 -0.69 0.03
C ALA A 66 1.78 -2.22 -0.03
N VAL A 67 1.28 -2.94 0.97
CA VAL A 67 1.38 -4.41 1.00
C VAL A 67 0.11 -5.07 1.53
N CYS A 68 -0.18 -6.30 1.07
CA CYS A 68 -1.34 -7.09 1.49
C CYS A 68 -2.64 -6.36 1.12
N HIS A 69 -3.49 -6.01 2.10
CA HIS A 69 -4.66 -5.14 1.87
C HIS A 69 -4.34 -3.65 1.80
N GLY A 70 -3.12 -3.22 2.16
CA GLY A 70 -2.68 -1.83 2.10
C GLY A 70 -2.95 -1.12 0.76
N PRO A 71 -2.81 -1.77 -0.42
CA PRO A 71 -3.16 -1.21 -1.72
C PRO A 71 -4.62 -0.73 -1.86
N VAL A 72 -5.53 -1.05 -0.92
CA VAL A 72 -6.84 -0.40 -0.82
C VAL A 72 -6.74 1.13 -0.71
N SER A 73 -5.65 1.65 -0.16
CA SER A 73 -5.37 3.09 -0.12
C SER A 73 -5.29 3.72 -1.52
N LEU A 74 -4.94 2.93 -2.55
CA LEU A 74 -4.78 3.37 -3.93
C LEU A 74 -6.12 3.46 -4.70
N LEU A 75 -7.17 2.78 -4.22
CA LEU A 75 -8.50 2.87 -4.83
C LEU A 75 -8.99 4.31 -4.82
N ASN A 76 -9.65 4.72 -5.89
CA ASN A 76 -10.28 6.03 -6.04
C ASN A 76 -9.30 7.22 -6.04
N VAL A 77 -7.98 6.98 -5.99
CA VAL A 77 -6.99 8.06 -6.13
C VAL A 77 -6.98 8.53 -7.58
N LYS A 78 -7.52 9.72 -7.85
CA LYS A 78 -7.48 10.38 -9.16
C LYS A 78 -6.32 11.36 -9.23
N LEU A 79 -5.49 11.20 -10.25
CA LEU A 79 -4.41 12.14 -10.57
C LEU A 79 -4.99 13.43 -11.15
N SER A 80 -4.16 14.47 -11.27
CA SER A 80 -4.51 15.79 -11.78
C SER A 80 -4.93 15.78 -13.25
N ASN A 81 -4.54 14.73 -14.00
CA ASN A 81 -5.03 14.47 -15.36
C ASN A 81 -6.41 13.79 -15.41
N GLY A 82 -7.04 13.51 -14.26
CA GLY A 82 -8.35 12.88 -14.14
C GLY A 82 -8.37 11.35 -14.18
N THR A 83 -7.23 10.68 -14.46
CA THR A 83 -7.15 9.22 -14.47
C THR A 83 -6.92 8.65 -13.07
N TYR A 84 -7.38 7.43 -12.81
CA TYR A 84 -6.98 6.71 -11.60
C TYR A 84 -5.46 6.47 -11.59
N LEU A 85 -4.83 6.61 -10.43
CA LEU A 85 -3.39 6.39 -10.25
C LEU A 85 -2.96 5.01 -10.73
N VAL A 86 -3.78 3.99 -10.44
CA VAL A 86 -3.49 2.60 -10.80
C VAL A 86 -3.75 2.26 -12.27
N ASN A 87 -4.35 3.17 -13.05
CA ASN A 87 -4.69 2.89 -14.44
C ASN A 87 -3.42 2.63 -15.28
N GLY A 88 -3.33 1.43 -15.86
CA GLY A 88 -2.20 0.98 -16.66
C GLY A 88 -0.96 0.55 -15.87
N LYS A 89 -0.99 0.62 -14.54
CA LYS A 89 0.13 0.28 -13.64
C LYS A 89 0.21 -1.21 -13.34
N ASN A 90 1.43 -1.74 -13.32
CA ASN A 90 1.70 -3.09 -12.86
C ASN A 90 1.70 -3.11 -11.33
N ILE A 91 0.76 -3.83 -10.74
CA ILE A 91 0.63 -3.91 -9.28
C ILE A 91 0.29 -5.32 -8.83
N THR A 92 0.42 -5.54 -7.53
CA THR A 92 -0.15 -6.69 -6.82
C THR A 92 -0.81 -6.22 -5.52
N SER A 93 -1.60 -7.07 -4.89
CA SER A 93 -2.22 -6.89 -3.57
C SER A 93 -2.62 -8.24 -3.03
N PHE A 94 -3.28 -8.28 -1.86
CA PHE A 94 -3.92 -9.51 -1.41
C PHE A 94 -4.89 -9.99 -2.50
N THR A 95 -4.75 -11.24 -2.91
CA THR A 95 -5.45 -11.76 -4.09
C THR A 95 -6.88 -12.16 -3.74
N ASP A 96 -7.73 -12.20 -4.75
CA ASP A 96 -9.09 -12.73 -4.61
C ASP A 96 -9.07 -14.20 -4.15
N GLU A 97 -8.05 -14.96 -4.55
CA GLU A 97 -7.84 -16.35 -4.14
C GLU A 97 -7.42 -16.46 -2.66
N GLU A 98 -6.48 -15.62 -2.22
CA GLU A 98 -6.07 -15.52 -0.82
C GLU A 98 -7.26 -15.13 0.07
N GLU A 99 -8.09 -14.18 -0.38
CA GLU A 99 -9.27 -13.72 0.36
C GLU A 99 -10.32 -14.82 0.55
N ARG A 100 -10.61 -15.61 -0.50
CA ARG A 100 -11.54 -16.76 -0.43
C ARG A 100 -11.08 -17.81 0.58
N GLY A 101 -9.78 -17.97 0.76
CA GLY A 101 -9.18 -18.92 1.71
C GLY A 101 -8.97 -18.34 3.11
N TYR A 102 -9.27 -17.05 3.35
CA TYR A 102 -8.92 -16.36 4.57
C TYR A 102 -10.11 -15.66 5.24
N ALA A 103 -10.62 -14.56 4.69
CA ALA A 103 -11.54 -13.67 5.39
C ALA A 103 -12.57 -12.99 4.47
N ILE A 104 -13.01 -13.67 3.39
CA ILE A 104 -13.98 -13.13 2.43
C ILE A 104 -15.29 -12.61 3.06
N ALA A 105 -15.71 -13.15 4.20
CA ALA A 105 -16.91 -12.71 4.90
C ALA A 105 -16.70 -11.38 5.68
N ASP A 106 -15.45 -10.99 5.93
CA ASP A 106 -15.08 -9.84 6.75
C ASP A 106 -14.68 -8.62 5.92
N VAL A 107 -14.64 -8.75 4.58
CA VAL A 107 -14.31 -7.65 3.66
C VAL A 107 -15.54 -7.19 2.86
N PRO A 108 -15.69 -5.87 2.62
CA PRO A 108 -16.85 -5.34 1.88
C PRO A 108 -16.79 -5.63 0.38
N PHE A 109 -15.60 -5.92 -0.15
CA PHE A 109 -15.36 -6.24 -1.56
C PHE A 109 -13.99 -6.92 -1.72
N LEU A 110 -13.76 -7.50 -2.89
CA LEU A 110 -12.50 -8.13 -3.26
C LEU A 110 -11.51 -7.08 -3.82
N LEU A 111 -10.34 -6.94 -3.18
CA LEU A 111 -9.39 -5.85 -3.45
C LEU A 111 -8.77 -5.93 -4.85
N GLU A 112 -8.28 -7.10 -5.26
CA GLU A 112 -7.71 -7.32 -6.59
C GLU A 112 -8.73 -6.99 -7.68
N THR A 113 -9.97 -7.50 -7.56
CA THR A 113 -11.06 -7.16 -8.48
C THR A 113 -11.31 -5.66 -8.54
N ALA A 114 -11.35 -4.96 -7.40
CA ALA A 114 -11.63 -3.52 -7.34
C ALA A 114 -10.53 -2.68 -8.00
N LEU A 115 -9.25 -3.02 -7.76
CA LEU A 115 -8.10 -2.33 -8.37
C LEU A 115 -8.06 -2.57 -9.89
N THR A 116 -8.33 -3.80 -10.33
CA THR A 116 -8.38 -4.16 -11.75
C THR A 116 -9.47 -3.38 -12.49
N LYS A 117 -10.64 -3.15 -11.86
CA LYS A 117 -11.70 -2.29 -12.42
C LYS A 117 -11.28 -0.83 -12.62
N GLN A 118 -10.27 -0.35 -11.90
CA GLN A 118 -9.68 0.99 -12.07
C GLN A 118 -8.53 1.01 -13.10
N GLY A 119 -8.32 -0.10 -13.82
CA GLY A 119 -7.35 -0.20 -14.91
C GLY A 119 -5.98 -0.75 -14.49
N ALA A 120 -5.84 -1.24 -13.26
CA ALA A 120 -4.62 -1.89 -12.82
C ALA A 120 -4.29 -3.13 -13.67
N LYS A 121 -3.01 -3.32 -14.00
CA LYS A 121 -2.48 -4.56 -14.58
C LYS A 121 -2.03 -5.44 -13.41
N PHE A 122 -2.92 -6.30 -12.97
CA PHE A 122 -2.70 -7.13 -11.78
C PHE A 122 -1.79 -8.32 -12.06
N HIS A 123 -0.89 -8.61 -11.14
CA HIS A 123 -0.03 -9.79 -11.17
C HIS A 123 -0.11 -10.53 -9.84
N ALA A 124 -0.29 -11.84 -9.91
CA ALA A 124 -0.34 -12.73 -8.75
C ALA A 124 0.77 -13.77 -8.85
N ALA A 125 1.37 -14.08 -7.71
CA ALA A 125 2.12 -15.31 -7.49
C ALA A 125 1.27 -16.31 -6.69
N ALA A 126 1.85 -17.47 -6.38
CA ALA A 126 1.18 -18.47 -5.55
C ALA A 126 0.70 -17.85 -4.22
N VAL A 127 -0.46 -18.29 -3.75
CA VAL A 127 -1.06 -17.86 -2.47
C VAL A 127 -0.03 -17.95 -1.35
N TRP A 128 0.10 -16.89 -0.55
CA TRP A 128 1.04 -16.75 0.58
C TRP A 128 2.54 -16.73 0.22
N SER A 129 2.89 -16.67 -1.08
CA SER A 129 4.28 -16.51 -1.52
C SER A 129 4.72 -15.04 -1.54
N ASP A 130 6.03 -14.79 -1.41
CA ASP A 130 6.58 -13.44 -1.63
C ASP A 130 6.38 -13.04 -3.09
N HIS A 131 5.68 -11.93 -3.27
CA HIS A 131 5.53 -11.25 -4.54
C HIS A 131 5.39 -9.76 -4.33
N SER A 132 6.33 -8.98 -4.87
CA SER A 132 6.32 -7.52 -4.78
C SER A 132 6.81 -6.89 -6.08
N ILE A 133 6.15 -5.82 -6.50
CA ILE A 133 6.32 -5.15 -7.79
C ILE A 133 6.66 -3.68 -7.55
N ALA A 134 7.59 -3.14 -8.34
CA ALA A 134 7.79 -1.71 -8.48
C ALA A 134 7.46 -1.29 -9.91
N ASP A 135 6.54 -0.33 -10.07
CA ASP A 135 6.21 0.33 -11.34
C ASP A 135 6.50 1.83 -11.18
N GLY A 136 7.71 2.23 -11.56
CA GLY A 136 8.25 3.55 -11.21
C GLY A 136 8.31 3.72 -9.69
N ASN A 137 7.66 4.77 -9.19
CA ASN A 137 7.64 5.11 -7.76
C ASN A 137 6.48 4.47 -6.98
N LEU A 138 5.68 3.60 -7.61
CA LEU A 138 4.65 2.82 -6.93
C LEU A 138 5.18 1.40 -6.66
N VAL A 139 5.25 1.02 -5.38
CA VAL A 139 5.68 -0.31 -4.93
C VAL A 139 4.52 -1.01 -4.23
N THR A 140 4.18 -2.22 -4.68
CA THR A 140 3.09 -3.01 -4.10
C THR A 140 3.54 -4.43 -3.77
N GLY A 141 2.92 -5.05 -2.75
CA GLY A 141 3.21 -6.42 -2.34
C GLY A 141 1.95 -7.23 -2.06
N GLN A 142 1.97 -8.49 -2.46
CA GLN A 142 0.80 -9.39 -2.45
C GLN A 142 0.28 -9.67 -1.04
N ASN A 143 1.14 -10.12 -0.12
CA ASN A 143 0.70 -10.62 1.20
C ASN A 143 1.80 -10.34 2.25
N PRO A 144 1.69 -10.81 3.51
CA PRO A 144 2.70 -10.55 4.53
C PRO A 144 4.12 -11.02 4.17
N ALA A 145 4.27 -12.08 3.37
CA ALA A 145 5.58 -12.56 2.92
C ALA A 145 6.29 -11.52 2.03
N SER A 146 5.51 -10.70 1.32
CA SER A 146 6.01 -9.64 0.44
C SER A 146 6.49 -8.38 1.15
N ALA A 147 6.23 -8.22 2.46
CA ALA A 147 6.52 -6.97 3.18
C ALA A 147 8.01 -6.57 3.12
N LYS A 148 8.90 -7.56 3.23
CA LYS A 148 10.34 -7.35 3.09
C LYS A 148 10.70 -6.87 1.68
N GLY A 149 10.19 -7.55 0.64
CA GLY A 149 10.47 -7.21 -0.75
C GLY A 149 9.94 -5.83 -1.16
N VAL A 150 8.82 -5.39 -0.59
CA VAL A 150 8.33 -4.01 -0.76
C VAL A 150 9.31 -3.01 -0.16
N ALA A 151 9.73 -3.21 1.09
CA ALA A 151 10.65 -2.30 1.77
C ALA A 151 12.00 -2.20 1.03
N GLU A 152 12.58 -3.32 0.59
CA GLU A 152 13.84 -3.35 -0.15
C GLU A 152 13.74 -2.57 -1.47
N LYS A 153 12.64 -2.75 -2.23
CA LYS A 153 12.42 -2.00 -3.49
C LYS A 153 12.27 -0.50 -3.25
N MET A 154 11.54 -0.10 -2.20
CA MET A 154 11.40 1.32 -1.85
C MET A 154 12.75 1.95 -1.51
N ILE A 155 13.58 1.25 -0.73
CA ILE A 155 14.93 1.73 -0.36
C ILE A 155 15.78 1.93 -1.61
N VAL A 156 15.79 0.98 -2.55
CA VAL A 156 16.54 1.10 -3.80
C VAL A 156 16.11 2.33 -4.61
N ILE A 157 14.81 2.62 -4.67
CA ILE A 157 14.28 3.81 -5.36
C ILE A 157 14.77 5.09 -4.68
N LEU A 158 14.67 5.16 -3.34
CA LEU A 158 15.08 6.32 -2.55
C LEU A 158 16.59 6.60 -2.66
N GLU A 159 17.42 5.56 -2.60
CA GLU A 159 18.88 5.69 -2.74
C GLU A 159 19.31 6.10 -4.15
N SER A 160 18.51 5.75 -5.17
CA SER A 160 18.78 6.14 -6.57
C SER A 160 18.42 7.59 -6.85
N ALA A 161 17.43 8.15 -6.14
CA ALA A 161 17.01 9.55 -6.27
C ALA A 161 17.93 10.54 -5.52
N ALA A 162 18.72 10.05 -4.56
CA ALA A 162 19.66 10.85 -3.77
C ALA A 162 21.02 11.08 -4.47
N LYS A 163 21.22 10.51 -5.66
CA LYS A 163 22.43 10.65 -6.48
C LYS A 163 22.21 11.66 -7.60
#